data_AF-A0A3B0RIW9-F1
#
_entry.id   AF-A0A3B0RIW9-F1
#
_cell.length_a   1.000
_cell.length_b   1.000
_cell.length_c   1.000
_cell.angle_alpha   90.00
_cell.angle_beta   90.00
_cell.angle_gamma   90.00
#
_symmetry.space_group_name_H-M   'P 1'
#
loop_
_entity.id
_entity.type
_entity.pdbx_description
1 polymer ?
#
loop_
_entity_poly.entity_id
_entity_poly.type
_entity_poly.pdbx_seq_one_letter_code
_entity_poly.pdbx_strand_id
1 'polypeptide(L)'
;MSKNTEQFDAWVRTSFVEMNSALEEVYFFRENRADVEGVGDDIKKQILDEGRAYIVKLVAEGNTDEGFGAAFDLLGNLGLYMAALRRHEMTNPAHEQKSPHQEASALGMHIATSLGVTPRFATSHLSTHNYAVDGVQKSFTSLKDEFLFLDYNTCGILAFKRAADALNRILPLGVSHPVTAILLNDATDALRAVKKFNEKLFGELDTERFFFCVRPYYKPYRVGRHEYRGANAGDFSGINEIDLLLGLCRANDPYYSQLLVDKMLFMMPADQASL
;
A
#
# COMPACT_ATOMS: atom_id res chain seq x y z
N MET A 1 -2.30 21.13 6.05
CA MET A 1 -1.08 20.35 6.29
C MET A 1 -0.25 21.14 7.27
N SER A 2 0.03 20.53 8.43
CA SER A 2 0.90 21.13 9.44
C SER A 2 2.34 21.16 8.93
N LYS A 3 3.13 22.08 9.48
CA LYS A 3 4.58 22.16 9.16
C LYS A 3 5.31 20.85 9.49
N ASN A 4 4.92 20.15 10.57
CA ASN A 4 5.55 18.87 10.90
C ASN A 4 5.16 17.77 9.90
N THR A 5 3.93 17.77 9.38
CA THR A 5 3.51 16.85 8.32
C THR A 5 4.29 17.10 7.02
N GLU A 6 4.43 18.36 6.60
CA GLU A 6 5.21 18.72 5.41
C GLU A 6 6.69 18.31 5.53
N GLN A 7 7.29 18.51 6.69
CA GLN A 7 8.68 18.11 6.95
C GLN A 7 8.86 16.59 6.91
N PHE A 8 7.92 15.83 7.47
CA PHE A 8 7.96 14.38 7.43
C PHE A 8 7.74 13.85 6.01
N ASP A 9 6.81 14.44 5.26
CA ASP A 9 6.58 14.10 3.85
C ASP A 9 7.83 14.35 3.00
N ALA A 10 8.46 15.51 3.15
CA ALA A 10 9.69 15.84 2.46
C ALA A 10 10.82 14.84 2.77
N TRP A 11 10.95 14.41 4.03
CA TRP A 11 11.92 13.39 4.41
C TRP A 11 11.63 12.02 3.79
N VAL A 12 10.36 11.58 3.79
CA VAL A 12 9.92 10.34 3.14
C VAL A 12 10.24 10.35 1.64
N ARG A 13 10.18 11.52 0.99
CA ARG A 13 10.49 11.66 -0.45
C ARG A 13 11.96 11.81 -0.79
N THR A 14 12.83 12.02 0.19
CA THR A 14 14.26 12.34 -0.02
C THR A 14 15.16 11.37 0.75
N SER A 15 15.67 11.76 1.92
CA SER A 15 16.65 10.98 2.68
C SER A 15 16.18 9.56 2.99
N PHE A 16 14.87 9.35 3.21
CA PHE A 16 14.30 8.01 3.36
C PHE A 16 14.57 7.12 2.14
N VAL A 17 14.32 7.63 0.94
CA VAL A 17 14.56 6.93 -0.33
C VAL A 17 16.04 6.66 -0.52
N GLU A 18 16.90 7.66 -0.27
CA GLU A 18 18.36 7.52 -0.39
C GLU A 18 18.91 6.42 0.53
N MET A 19 18.51 6.42 1.81
CA MET A 19 18.97 5.46 2.80
C MET A 19 18.49 4.03 2.49
N ASN A 20 17.22 3.85 2.15
CA ASN A 20 16.70 2.55 1.77
C ASN A 20 17.39 2.02 0.51
N SER A 21 17.61 2.87 -0.49
CA SER A 21 18.29 2.49 -1.74
C SER A 21 19.73 2.07 -1.49
N ALA A 22 20.45 2.81 -0.63
CA ALA A 22 21.80 2.44 -0.23
C ALA A 22 21.83 1.06 0.48
N LEU A 23 20.87 0.79 1.36
CA LEU A 23 20.75 -0.51 2.01
C LEU A 23 20.45 -1.63 1.00
N GLU A 24 19.54 -1.42 0.05
CA GLU A 24 19.22 -2.41 -0.99
C GLU A 24 20.44 -2.81 -1.82
N GLU A 25 21.26 -1.85 -2.24
CA GLU A 25 22.46 -2.16 -3.00
C GLU A 25 23.41 -3.02 -2.17
N VAL A 26 23.63 -2.69 -0.89
CA VAL A 26 24.51 -3.49 -0.03
C VAL A 26 23.97 -4.91 0.15
N TYR A 27 22.65 -5.09 0.36
CA TYR A 27 22.07 -6.43 0.49
C TYR A 27 22.17 -7.23 -0.81
N PHE A 28 21.91 -6.60 -1.95
CA PHE A 28 21.85 -7.28 -3.24
C PHE A 28 23.19 -7.86 -3.70
N PHE A 29 24.30 -7.25 -3.29
CA PHE A 29 25.67 -7.73 -3.59
C PHE A 29 26.20 -8.80 -2.61
N ARG A 30 25.44 -9.17 -1.58
CA ARG A 30 25.82 -10.28 -0.68
C ARG A 30 25.59 -11.63 -1.33
N GLU A 31 26.33 -12.64 -0.86
CA GLU A 31 26.11 -14.04 -1.24
C GLU A 31 24.71 -14.50 -0.84
N ASN A 32 24.30 -14.21 0.40
CA ASN A 32 22.91 -14.34 0.85
C ASN A 32 22.22 -12.97 0.82
N ARG A 33 21.52 -12.68 -0.28
CA ARG A 33 20.81 -11.41 -0.51
C ARG A 33 19.64 -11.14 0.45
N ALA A 34 19.14 -12.18 1.13
CA ALA A 34 18.06 -12.06 2.11
C ALA A 34 18.58 -11.77 3.53
N ASP A 35 19.88 -11.94 3.77
CA ASP A 35 20.50 -11.69 5.06
C ASP A 35 20.82 -10.20 5.23
N VAL A 36 20.20 -9.60 6.24
CA VAL A 36 20.34 -8.17 6.56
C VAL A 36 20.99 -7.95 7.92
N GLU A 37 21.30 -9.01 8.68
CA GLU A 37 21.78 -8.89 10.04
C GLU A 37 23.23 -8.38 10.08
N GLY A 38 23.51 -7.37 10.91
CA GLY A 38 24.84 -6.75 11.00
C GLY A 38 25.27 -5.95 9.76
N VAL A 39 24.36 -5.66 8.84
CA VAL A 39 24.65 -4.97 7.58
C VAL A 39 24.02 -3.58 7.56
N GLY A 40 24.84 -2.55 7.32
CA GLY A 40 24.33 -1.18 7.18
C GLY A 40 23.71 -0.61 8.47
N ASP A 41 24.16 -1.08 9.63
CA ASP A 41 23.57 -0.73 10.93
C ASP A 41 23.59 0.78 11.22
N ASP A 42 24.59 1.50 10.72
CA ASP A 42 24.63 2.97 10.81
C ASP A 42 23.48 3.62 10.03
N ILE A 43 23.21 3.15 8.81
CA ILE A 43 22.10 3.66 7.97
C ILE A 43 20.75 3.26 8.59
N LYS A 44 20.61 2.02 9.06
CA LYS A 44 19.40 1.57 9.77
C LYS A 44 19.12 2.44 10.99
N LYS A 45 20.14 2.71 11.80
CA LYS A 45 20.05 3.58 12.96
C LYS A 45 19.64 5.00 12.56
N GLN A 46 20.19 5.52 11.47
CA GLN A 46 19.82 6.84 10.94
C GLN A 46 18.35 6.89 10.51
N ILE A 47 17.86 5.91 9.74
CA ILE A 47 16.43 5.80 9.37
C ILE A 47 15.57 5.82 10.63
N LEU A 48 15.90 4.97 11.62
CA LEU A 48 15.17 4.85 12.87
C LEU A 48 15.10 6.18 13.63
N ASP A 49 16.26 6.81 13.86
CA ASP A 49 16.38 8.01 14.68
C ASP A 49 15.74 9.24 14.00
N GLU A 50 15.97 9.43 12.71
CA GLU A 50 15.39 10.55 11.94
C GLU A 50 13.87 10.42 11.85
N GLY A 51 13.35 9.26 11.44
CA GLY A 51 11.91 9.03 11.33
C GLY A 51 11.21 9.20 12.69
N ARG A 52 11.82 8.69 13.77
CA ARG A 52 11.29 8.86 15.13
C ARG A 52 11.26 10.34 15.55
N ALA A 53 12.27 11.13 15.18
CA ALA A 53 12.30 12.56 15.50
C ALA A 53 11.13 13.34 14.88
N TYR A 54 10.69 12.97 13.67
CA TYR A 54 9.46 13.52 13.06
C TYR A 54 8.20 13.02 13.76
N ILE A 55 8.10 11.71 14.02
CA ILE A 55 6.92 11.10 14.64
C ILE A 55 6.65 11.66 16.04
N VAL A 56 7.68 11.87 16.86
CA VAL A 56 7.52 12.46 18.20
C VAL A 56 6.87 13.85 18.13
N LYS A 57 7.25 14.67 17.14
CA LYS A 57 6.64 15.99 16.93
C LYS A 57 5.18 15.86 16.50
N LEU A 58 4.88 14.97 15.56
CA LEU A 58 3.52 14.71 15.08
C LEU A 58 2.60 14.18 16.19
N VAL A 59 3.10 13.29 17.06
CA VAL A 59 2.36 12.82 18.24
C VAL A 59 2.07 13.98 19.20
N ALA A 60 3.03 14.89 19.41
CA ALA A 60 2.85 16.05 20.26
C ALA A 60 1.87 17.08 19.69
N GLU A 61 1.73 17.17 18.35
CA GLU A 61 0.71 18.02 17.71
C GLU A 61 -0.72 17.54 17.99
N GLY A 62 -0.93 16.23 18.17
CA GLY A 62 -2.25 15.66 18.40
C GLY A 62 -3.13 15.65 17.14
N ASN A 63 -4.46 15.65 17.33
CA ASN A 63 -5.39 15.71 16.19
C ASN A 63 -5.52 17.14 15.66
N THR A 64 -5.14 17.35 14.41
CA THR A 64 -5.18 18.65 13.73
C THR A 64 -6.43 18.85 12.85
N ASP A 65 -7.28 17.82 12.70
CA ASP A 65 -8.52 17.82 11.89
C ASP A 65 -8.37 18.44 10.48
N GLU A 66 -7.32 18.05 9.77
CA GLU A 66 -7.00 18.58 8.42
C GLU A 66 -7.78 17.87 7.28
N GLY A 67 -8.81 17.10 7.63
CA GLY A 67 -9.60 16.31 6.68
C GLY A 67 -8.99 14.96 6.31
N PHE A 68 -9.83 14.11 5.70
CA PHE A 68 -9.49 12.72 5.38
C PHE A 68 -8.21 12.60 4.54
N GLY A 69 -8.09 13.38 3.46
CA GLY A 69 -6.95 13.26 2.53
C GLY A 69 -5.60 13.51 3.18
N ALA A 70 -5.49 14.55 4.02
CA ALA A 70 -4.25 14.88 4.72
C ALA A 70 -3.91 13.82 5.78
N ALA A 71 -4.90 13.37 6.56
CA ALA A 71 -4.70 12.33 7.56
C ALA A 71 -4.32 10.99 6.92
N PHE A 72 -4.93 10.63 5.79
CA PHE A 72 -4.62 9.40 5.06
C PHE A 72 -3.21 9.46 4.45
N ASP A 73 -2.80 10.60 3.89
CA ASP A 73 -1.44 10.78 3.38
C ASP A 73 -0.38 10.67 4.49
N LEU A 74 -0.64 11.27 5.66
CA LEU A 74 0.21 11.16 6.85
C LEU A 74 0.33 9.72 7.34
N LEU A 75 -0.79 8.98 7.38
CA LEU A 75 -0.80 7.55 7.70
C LEU A 75 0.05 6.75 6.71
N GLY A 76 0.01 7.12 5.42
CA GLY A 76 0.88 6.58 4.39
C GLY A 76 2.35 6.75 4.75
N ASN A 77 2.80 7.98 4.99
CA ASN A 77 4.19 8.29 5.33
C ASN A 77 4.66 7.51 6.58
N LEU A 78 3.83 7.47 7.62
CA LEU A 78 4.10 6.69 8.83
C LEU A 78 4.21 5.18 8.53
N GLY A 79 3.30 4.67 7.72
CA GLY A 79 3.26 3.27 7.31
C GLY A 79 4.45 2.85 6.46
N LEU A 80 4.91 3.72 5.54
CA LEU A 80 6.13 3.52 4.76
C LEU A 80 7.34 3.43 5.70
N TYR A 81 7.46 4.37 6.64
CA TYR A 81 8.53 4.33 7.63
C TYR A 81 8.53 3.01 8.42
N MET A 82 7.40 2.62 9.01
CA MET A 82 7.29 1.37 9.77
C MET A 82 7.55 0.12 8.92
N ALA A 83 7.15 0.14 7.65
CA ALA A 83 7.45 -0.95 6.73
C ALA A 83 8.93 -1.07 6.39
N ALA A 84 9.64 0.04 6.25
CA ALA A 84 11.10 0.03 6.10
C ALA A 84 11.78 -0.51 7.37
N LEU A 85 11.33 -0.11 8.56
CA LEU A 85 11.82 -0.69 9.82
C LEU A 85 11.64 -2.21 9.85
N ARG A 86 10.48 -2.70 9.41
CA ARG A 86 10.24 -4.14 9.26
C ARG A 86 11.17 -4.77 8.24
N ARG A 87 11.34 -4.16 7.07
CA ARG A 87 12.16 -4.69 5.98
C ARG A 87 13.62 -4.86 6.41
N HIS A 88 14.14 -3.92 7.18
CA HIS A 88 15.53 -3.89 7.66
C HIS A 88 15.73 -4.60 9.02
N GLU A 89 14.74 -5.40 9.45
CA GLU A 89 14.73 -6.20 10.68
C GLU A 89 14.97 -5.36 11.97
N MET A 90 14.60 -4.07 11.95
CA MET A 90 14.55 -3.22 13.15
C MET A 90 13.30 -3.46 14.00
N THR A 91 12.30 -4.13 13.42
CA THR A 91 11.17 -4.73 14.13
C THR A 91 10.82 -6.05 13.44
N ASN A 92 10.42 -7.06 14.23
CA ASN A 92 9.99 -8.35 13.69
C ASN A 92 8.89 -8.99 14.57
N PRO A 93 7.68 -9.24 14.01
CA PRO A 93 6.55 -9.78 14.77
C PRO A 93 6.80 -11.16 15.38
N ALA A 94 7.74 -11.95 14.83
CA ALA A 94 8.09 -13.28 15.32
C ALA A 94 8.90 -13.25 16.63
N HIS A 95 9.55 -12.12 16.94
CA HIS A 95 10.42 -11.97 18.11
C HIS A 95 9.86 -10.99 19.15
N GLU A 96 8.66 -10.45 18.90
CA GLU A 96 8.08 -9.36 19.67
C GLU A 96 6.65 -9.70 20.11
N GLN A 97 6.28 -9.30 21.33
CA GLN A 97 4.90 -9.37 21.82
C GLN A 97 4.09 -8.09 21.51
N LYS A 98 4.80 -7.00 21.26
CA LYS A 98 4.26 -5.68 20.88
C LYS A 98 5.32 -4.94 20.07
N SER A 99 4.90 -4.02 19.20
CA SER A 99 5.82 -3.16 18.45
C SER A 99 6.76 -2.41 19.40
N PRO A 100 8.08 -2.37 19.11
CA PRO A 100 9.04 -1.58 19.89
C PRO A 100 8.90 -0.07 19.63
N HIS A 101 8.26 0.32 18.51
CA HIS A 101 8.09 1.72 18.10
C HIS A 101 6.75 2.27 18.61
N GLN A 102 6.74 2.67 19.88
CA GLN A 102 5.52 3.04 20.60
C GLN A 102 4.86 4.30 20.04
N GLU A 103 5.65 5.33 19.74
CA GLU A 103 5.16 6.61 19.21
C GLU A 103 4.55 6.42 17.82
N ALA A 104 5.21 5.64 16.97
CA ALA A 104 4.72 5.29 15.63
C ALA A 104 3.42 4.49 15.71
N SER A 105 3.37 3.50 16.61
CA SER A 105 2.15 2.71 16.84
C SER A 105 0.99 3.55 17.35
N ALA A 106 1.23 4.45 18.30
CA ALA A 106 0.22 5.32 18.86
C ALA A 106 -0.39 6.26 17.80
N LEU A 107 0.47 6.90 16.99
CA LEU A 107 0.03 7.77 15.91
C LEU A 107 -0.76 7.00 14.85
N GLY A 108 -0.26 5.84 14.43
CA GLY A 108 -0.90 5.02 13.40
C GLY A 108 -2.27 4.52 13.82
N MET A 109 -2.40 4.00 15.05
CA MET A 109 -3.70 3.58 15.58
C MET A 109 -4.68 4.74 15.72
N HIS A 110 -4.20 5.91 16.16
CA HIS A 110 -5.04 7.10 16.31
C HIS A 110 -5.62 7.56 14.97
N ILE A 111 -4.77 7.73 13.95
CA ILE A 111 -5.21 8.15 12.61
C ILE A 111 -6.12 7.08 11.97
N ALA A 112 -5.72 5.82 12.02
CA ALA A 112 -6.47 4.77 11.34
C ALA A 112 -7.86 4.53 11.96
N THR A 113 -7.98 4.68 13.28
CA THR A 113 -9.26 4.60 13.97
C THR A 113 -10.19 5.75 13.56
N SER A 114 -9.66 6.96 13.38
CA SER A 114 -10.49 8.10 12.94
C SER A 114 -10.91 8.00 11.47
N LEU A 115 -10.10 7.33 10.63
CA LEU A 115 -10.35 7.19 9.20
C LEU A 115 -11.10 5.91 8.79
N GLY A 116 -11.20 4.92 9.69
CA GLY A 116 -11.82 3.62 9.37
C GLY A 116 -10.96 2.76 8.43
N VAL A 117 -9.64 2.77 8.62
CA VAL A 117 -8.67 2.01 7.82
C VAL A 117 -7.67 1.25 8.71
N THR A 118 -6.77 0.50 8.11
CA THR A 118 -5.71 -0.24 8.80
C THR A 118 -4.59 0.71 9.29
N PRO A 119 -4.00 0.52 10.48
CA PRO A 119 -3.00 1.44 11.06
C PRO A 119 -1.59 1.25 10.50
N ARG A 120 -1.49 1.04 9.18
CA ARG A 120 -0.24 0.80 8.45
C ARG A 120 -0.37 1.33 7.02
N PHE A 121 0.71 1.28 6.25
CA PHE A 121 0.57 1.53 4.82
C PHE A 121 -0.30 0.43 4.17
N ALA A 122 -1.14 0.90 3.26
CA ALA A 122 -2.04 0.12 2.40
C ALA A 122 -1.73 0.42 0.93
N THR A 123 -2.23 -0.43 0.03
CA THR A 123 -1.92 -0.37 -1.42
C THR A 123 -2.21 1.00 -2.04
N SER A 124 -3.29 1.67 -1.65
CA SER A 124 -3.65 2.99 -2.16
C SER A 124 -2.58 4.05 -1.92
N HIS A 125 -1.86 4.01 -0.81
CA HIS A 125 -0.81 5.01 -0.49
C HIS A 125 0.36 5.01 -1.47
N LEU A 126 0.63 3.87 -2.13
CA LEU A 126 1.69 3.75 -3.14
C LEU A 126 1.13 3.56 -4.56
N SER A 127 -0.18 3.70 -4.75
CA SER A 127 -0.84 3.58 -6.04
C SER A 127 -1.82 4.73 -6.29
N THR A 128 -3.12 4.47 -6.17
CA THR A 128 -4.21 5.39 -6.53
C THR A 128 -4.25 6.69 -5.71
N HIS A 129 -3.57 6.75 -4.58
CA HIS A 129 -3.48 7.91 -3.68
C HIS A 129 -2.02 8.26 -3.36
N ASN A 130 -1.13 8.11 -4.35
CA ASN A 130 0.28 8.46 -4.24
C ASN A 130 0.57 9.76 -5.00
N TYR A 131 0.42 10.90 -4.33
CA TYR A 131 0.59 12.21 -4.96
C TYR A 131 2.05 12.43 -5.43
N ALA A 132 2.22 12.75 -6.71
CA ALA A 132 3.51 13.06 -7.31
C ALA A 132 3.86 14.55 -7.17
N VAL A 133 5.12 14.83 -6.81
CA VAL A 133 5.70 16.18 -6.79
C VAL A 133 6.76 16.24 -7.88
N ASP A 134 6.63 17.20 -8.80
CA ASP A 134 7.53 17.33 -9.97
C ASP A 134 7.71 16.03 -10.77
N GLY A 135 6.62 15.25 -10.89
CA GLY A 135 6.60 13.98 -11.60
C GLY A 135 7.10 12.78 -10.79
N VAL A 136 7.49 12.95 -9.52
CA VAL A 136 8.00 11.88 -8.67
C VAL A 136 7.01 11.55 -7.55
N GLN A 137 6.49 10.32 -7.56
CA GLN A 137 5.63 9.75 -6.52
C GLN A 137 6.45 9.20 -5.35
N LYS A 138 5.81 8.92 -4.20
CA LYS A 138 6.47 8.27 -3.06
C LYS A 138 6.87 6.84 -3.41
N SER A 139 7.98 6.39 -2.86
CA SER A 139 8.51 5.03 -2.97
C SER A 139 9.34 4.70 -1.73
N PHE A 140 9.70 3.44 -1.54
CA PHE A 140 10.70 3.02 -0.57
C PHE A 140 12.12 3.34 -1.05
N THR A 141 12.39 3.13 -2.34
CA THR A 141 13.70 3.22 -2.97
C THR A 141 13.64 3.97 -4.30
N SER A 142 14.81 4.27 -4.87
CA SER A 142 14.95 4.80 -6.22
C SER A 142 15.12 3.69 -7.28
N LEU A 143 14.86 2.42 -6.93
CA LEU A 143 15.08 1.29 -7.84
C LEU A 143 14.02 1.26 -8.94
N LYS A 144 14.47 1.09 -10.19
CA LYS A 144 13.60 1.00 -11.37
C LYS A 144 12.48 -0.03 -11.20
N ASP A 145 12.80 -1.21 -10.68
CA ASP A 145 11.84 -2.31 -10.51
C ASP A 145 10.74 -1.99 -9.50
N GLU A 146 11.01 -1.12 -8.53
CA GLU A 146 9.96 -0.63 -7.63
C GLU A 146 8.97 0.24 -8.40
N PHE A 147 9.44 1.20 -9.19
CA PHE A 147 8.57 2.05 -10.01
C PHE A 147 7.77 1.25 -11.03
N LEU A 148 8.40 0.28 -11.73
CA LEU A 148 7.67 -0.63 -12.63
C LEU A 148 6.56 -1.37 -11.90
N PHE A 149 6.86 -1.91 -10.71
CA PHE A 149 5.86 -2.59 -9.88
C PHE A 149 4.72 -1.64 -9.48
N LEU A 150 5.02 -0.46 -8.96
CA LEU A 150 4.01 0.51 -8.52
C LEU A 150 3.12 1.00 -9.69
N ASP A 151 3.73 1.34 -10.83
CA ASP A 151 3.05 1.90 -11.98
C ASP A 151 2.09 0.89 -12.62
N TYR A 152 2.55 -0.34 -12.87
CA TYR A 152 1.70 -1.35 -13.48
C TYR A 152 0.64 -1.87 -12.51
N ASN A 153 0.90 -1.93 -11.20
CA ASN A 153 -0.17 -2.20 -10.23
C ASN A 153 -1.23 -1.10 -10.26
N THR A 154 -0.81 0.17 -10.29
CA THR A 154 -1.75 1.31 -10.38
C THR A 154 -2.58 1.24 -11.65
N CYS A 155 -1.95 0.96 -12.80
CA CYS A 155 -2.65 0.78 -14.07
C CYS A 155 -3.65 -0.39 -14.03
N GLY A 156 -3.26 -1.52 -13.45
CA GLY A 156 -4.13 -2.68 -13.24
C GLY A 156 -5.32 -2.37 -12.34
N ILE A 157 -5.09 -1.73 -11.19
CA ILE A 157 -6.14 -1.32 -10.25
C ILE A 157 -7.14 -0.39 -10.92
N LEU A 158 -6.68 0.65 -11.61
CA LEU A 158 -7.56 1.59 -12.32
C LEU A 158 -8.36 0.90 -13.44
N ALA A 159 -7.75 -0.06 -14.14
CA ALA A 159 -8.46 -0.85 -15.15
C ALA A 159 -9.53 -1.76 -14.53
N PHE A 160 -9.26 -2.40 -13.39
CA PHE A 160 -10.28 -3.15 -12.66
C PHE A 160 -11.41 -2.24 -12.15
N LYS A 161 -11.11 -1.05 -11.63
CA LYS A 161 -12.13 -0.08 -11.21
C LYS A 161 -13.05 0.32 -12.36
N ARG A 162 -12.50 0.58 -13.56
CA ARG A 162 -13.32 0.85 -14.75
C ARG A 162 -14.24 -0.32 -15.12
N ALA A 163 -13.75 -1.56 -15.00
CA ALA A 163 -14.55 -2.74 -15.28
C ALA A 163 -15.71 -2.87 -14.26
N ALA A 164 -15.42 -2.71 -12.97
CA ALA A 164 -16.45 -2.72 -11.92
C ALA A 164 -17.49 -1.60 -12.12
N ASP A 165 -17.07 -0.37 -12.42
CA ASP A 165 -17.97 0.76 -12.68
C ASP A 165 -18.93 0.47 -13.85
N ALA A 166 -18.43 -0.10 -14.94
CA ALA A 166 -19.25 -0.47 -16.09
C ALA A 166 -20.27 -1.55 -15.73
N LEU A 167 -19.87 -2.58 -14.97
CA LEU A 167 -20.77 -3.63 -14.50
C LEU A 167 -21.85 -3.10 -13.53
N ASN A 168 -21.49 -2.24 -12.58
CA ASN A 168 -22.44 -1.65 -11.65
C ASN A 168 -23.55 -0.85 -12.35
N ARG A 169 -23.20 -0.14 -13.44
CA ARG A 169 -24.18 0.63 -14.23
C ARG A 169 -25.22 -0.26 -14.94
N ILE A 170 -24.98 -1.57 -15.04
CA ILE A 170 -25.95 -2.53 -15.59
C ILE A 170 -27.06 -2.82 -14.58
N LEU A 171 -26.78 -2.79 -13.27
CA LEU A 171 -27.74 -3.15 -12.21
C LEU A 171 -29.10 -2.42 -12.33
N PRO A 172 -29.17 -1.08 -12.47
CA PRO A 172 -30.46 -0.39 -12.59
C PRO A 172 -31.13 -0.57 -13.96
N LEU A 173 -30.39 -1.01 -14.98
CA LEU A 173 -30.91 -1.20 -16.34
C LEU A 173 -31.47 -2.60 -16.55
N GLY A 174 -30.82 -3.61 -15.97
CA GLY A 174 -31.08 -5.01 -16.21
C GLY A 174 -30.38 -5.54 -17.48
N VAL A 175 -30.11 -6.85 -17.48
CA VAL A 175 -29.32 -7.50 -18.54
C VAL A 175 -29.99 -7.48 -19.93
N SER A 176 -31.31 -7.34 -19.98
CA SER A 176 -32.09 -7.27 -21.23
C SER A 176 -32.17 -5.87 -21.83
N HIS A 177 -31.70 -4.84 -21.13
CA HIS A 177 -31.75 -3.47 -21.63
C HIS A 177 -30.81 -3.30 -22.84
N PRO A 178 -31.24 -2.64 -23.93
CA PRO A 178 -30.46 -2.57 -25.17
C PRO A 178 -29.08 -1.91 -25.03
N VAL A 179 -28.94 -0.99 -24.06
CA VAL A 179 -27.66 -0.31 -23.76
C VAL A 179 -26.69 -1.19 -22.96
N THR A 180 -27.15 -2.29 -22.35
CA THR A 180 -26.29 -3.18 -21.55
C THR A 180 -25.13 -3.76 -22.36
N ALA A 181 -25.32 -4.02 -23.66
CA ALA A 181 -24.26 -4.47 -24.54
C ALA A 181 -23.08 -3.49 -24.60
N ILE A 182 -23.33 -2.18 -24.52
CA ILE A 182 -22.28 -1.15 -24.50
C ILE A 182 -21.47 -1.24 -23.21
N LEU A 183 -22.14 -1.33 -22.05
CA LEU A 183 -21.48 -1.45 -20.75
C LEU A 183 -20.68 -2.75 -20.60
N LEU A 184 -21.18 -3.85 -21.17
CA LEU A 184 -20.43 -5.12 -21.20
C LEU A 184 -19.17 -5.03 -22.07
N ASN A 185 -19.21 -4.28 -23.18
CA ASN A 185 -18.03 -4.02 -23.99
C ASN A 185 -17.01 -3.15 -23.23
N ASP A 186 -17.47 -2.10 -22.54
CA ASP A 186 -16.60 -1.26 -21.69
C ASP A 186 -15.90 -2.09 -20.60
N ALA A 187 -16.64 -2.97 -19.91
CA ALA A 187 -16.07 -3.89 -18.93
C ALA A 187 -15.04 -4.85 -19.56
N THR A 188 -15.33 -5.36 -20.76
CA THR A 188 -14.43 -6.26 -21.51
C THR A 188 -13.12 -5.56 -21.87
N ASP A 189 -13.19 -4.34 -22.39
CA ASP A 189 -12.00 -3.58 -22.80
C ASP A 189 -11.16 -3.16 -21.60
N ALA A 190 -11.80 -2.84 -20.47
CA ALA A 190 -11.12 -2.61 -19.20
C ALA A 190 -10.37 -3.86 -18.71
N LEU A 191 -10.99 -5.05 -18.76
CA LEU A 191 -10.32 -6.32 -18.41
C LEU A 191 -9.19 -6.70 -19.38
N ARG A 192 -9.33 -6.40 -20.68
CA ARG A 192 -8.23 -6.54 -21.65
C ARG A 192 -7.06 -5.62 -21.31
N ALA A 193 -7.33 -4.41 -20.82
CA ALA A 193 -6.29 -3.50 -20.34
C ALA A 193 -5.55 -4.07 -19.12
N VAL A 194 -6.26 -4.67 -18.15
CA VAL A 194 -5.63 -5.39 -17.02
C VAL A 194 -4.64 -6.43 -17.53
N LYS A 195 -5.07 -7.30 -18.45
CA LYS A 195 -4.20 -8.31 -19.07
C LYS A 195 -2.96 -7.68 -19.70
N LYS A 196 -3.14 -6.64 -20.51
CA LYS A 196 -2.04 -5.93 -21.19
C LYS A 196 -1.03 -5.34 -20.20
N PHE A 197 -1.48 -4.72 -19.11
CA PHE A 197 -0.57 -4.15 -18.11
C PHE A 197 0.20 -5.24 -17.36
N ASN A 198 -0.46 -6.35 -17.01
CA ASN A 198 0.21 -7.48 -16.39
C ASN A 198 1.25 -8.13 -17.33
N GLU A 199 0.93 -8.32 -18.61
CA GLU A 199 1.88 -8.84 -19.60
C GLU A 199 3.13 -7.95 -19.73
N LYS A 200 2.95 -6.62 -19.69
CA LYS A 200 4.09 -5.68 -19.67
C LYS A 200 4.92 -5.80 -18.39
N LEU A 201 4.27 -5.81 -17.23
CA LEU A 201 4.97 -6.00 -15.95
C LEU A 201 5.78 -7.30 -15.95
N PHE A 202 5.20 -8.41 -16.40
CA PHE A 202 5.89 -9.70 -16.50
C PHE A 202 7.07 -9.68 -17.48
N GLY A 203 6.99 -8.88 -18.54
CA GLY A 203 8.06 -8.75 -19.54
C GLY A 203 9.19 -7.79 -19.13
N GLU A 204 8.93 -6.84 -18.24
CA GLU A 204 9.85 -5.74 -17.92
C GLU A 204 10.46 -5.82 -16.51
N LEU A 205 9.79 -6.47 -15.55
CA LEU A 205 10.22 -6.54 -14.15
C LEU A 205 11.36 -7.54 -13.95
N ASP A 206 12.46 -7.13 -13.33
CA ASP A 206 13.50 -8.04 -12.89
C ASP A 206 13.01 -8.85 -11.68
N THR A 207 12.95 -10.17 -11.84
CA THR A 207 12.42 -11.08 -10.81
C THR A 207 13.29 -11.16 -9.57
N GLU A 208 14.62 -11.07 -9.70
CA GLU A 208 15.54 -11.08 -8.56
C GLU A 208 15.46 -9.75 -7.80
N ARG A 209 15.53 -8.63 -8.51
CA ARG A 209 15.39 -7.29 -7.89
C ARG A 209 14.03 -7.13 -7.23
N PHE A 210 12.95 -7.59 -7.86
CA PHE A 210 11.64 -7.58 -7.22
C PHE A 210 11.63 -8.41 -5.93
N PHE A 211 12.14 -9.66 -5.98
CA PHE A 211 12.05 -10.57 -4.85
C PHE A 211 12.90 -10.12 -3.65
N PHE A 212 14.10 -9.59 -3.90
CA PHE A 212 15.05 -9.23 -2.83
C PHE A 212 15.00 -7.75 -2.43
N CYS A 213 14.55 -6.85 -3.30
CA CYS A 213 14.58 -5.40 -3.03
C CYS A 213 13.20 -4.76 -2.91
N VAL A 214 12.17 -5.27 -3.58
CA VAL A 214 10.82 -4.66 -3.57
C VAL A 214 9.89 -5.38 -2.60
N ARG A 215 9.67 -6.68 -2.82
CA ARG A 215 8.76 -7.53 -2.03
C ARG A 215 9.01 -7.47 -0.51
N PRO A 216 10.25 -7.37 0.01
CA PRO A 216 10.49 -7.35 1.46
C PRO A 216 9.89 -6.16 2.21
N TYR A 217 9.54 -5.06 1.53
CA TYR A 217 8.82 -3.92 2.15
C TYR A 217 7.35 -4.22 2.45
N TYR A 218 6.79 -5.28 1.86
CA TYR A 218 5.40 -5.69 2.05
C TYR A 218 5.24 -6.79 3.12
N LYS A 219 6.24 -6.96 3.99
CA LYS A 219 6.17 -7.93 5.11
C LYS A 219 5.10 -7.52 6.16
N PRO A 220 4.52 -8.51 6.89
CA PRO A 220 3.74 -8.24 8.09
C PRO A 220 4.58 -7.60 9.20
N TYR A 221 3.97 -6.71 9.99
CA TYR A 221 4.58 -6.12 11.18
C TYR A 221 3.55 -5.79 12.25
N ARG A 222 4.01 -5.58 13.50
CA ARG A 222 3.14 -5.18 14.61
C ARG A 222 2.89 -3.68 14.62
N VAL A 223 1.65 -3.30 14.88
CA VAL A 223 1.25 -1.95 15.28
C VAL A 223 0.53 -2.08 16.62
N GLY A 224 1.10 -1.48 17.66
CA GLY A 224 0.72 -1.79 19.03
C GLY A 224 0.98 -3.27 19.33
N ARG A 225 -0.05 -4.03 19.70
CA ARG A 225 0.06 -5.48 19.99
C ARG A 225 -0.32 -6.36 18.79
N HIS A 226 -1.07 -5.82 17.84
CA HIS A 226 -1.64 -6.58 16.74
C HIS A 226 -0.64 -6.67 15.59
N GLU A 227 -0.53 -7.85 15.00
CA GLU A 227 0.19 -8.06 13.75
C GLU A 227 -0.75 -7.79 12.58
N TYR A 228 -0.29 -6.98 11.63
CA TYR A 228 -1.03 -6.65 10.42
C TYR A 228 -0.27 -7.19 9.21
N ARG A 229 -0.96 -7.97 8.37
CA ARG A 229 -0.40 -8.48 7.10
C ARG A 229 0.08 -7.35 6.18
N GLY A 230 0.93 -7.71 5.23
CA GLY A 230 1.31 -6.84 4.12
C GLY A 230 0.14 -6.39 3.27
N ALA A 231 0.31 -5.24 2.60
CA ALA A 231 -0.62 -4.76 1.58
C ALA A 231 -0.52 -5.62 0.30
N ASN A 232 -1.65 -5.85 -0.36
CA ASN A 232 -1.75 -6.65 -1.58
C ASN A 232 -2.26 -5.80 -2.73
N ALA A 233 -1.81 -6.09 -3.96
CA ALA A 233 -2.31 -5.44 -5.18
C ALA A 233 -3.84 -5.50 -5.32
N GLY A 234 -4.45 -6.55 -4.77
CA GLY A 234 -5.90 -6.74 -4.73
C GLY A 234 -6.64 -5.96 -3.63
N ASP A 235 -5.99 -5.14 -2.80
CA ASP A 235 -6.64 -4.38 -1.71
C ASP A 235 -7.41 -3.14 -2.22
N PHE A 236 -8.43 -3.38 -3.03
CA PHE A 236 -9.44 -2.43 -3.48
C PHE A 236 -10.72 -3.21 -3.85
N SER A 237 -11.86 -2.53 -3.98
CA SER A 237 -13.16 -3.19 -4.14
C SER A 237 -13.39 -3.78 -5.53
N GLY A 238 -12.95 -3.08 -6.58
CA GLY A 238 -13.32 -3.38 -7.97
C GLY A 238 -13.11 -4.84 -8.40
N ILE A 239 -12.05 -5.51 -7.94
CA ILE A 239 -11.85 -6.94 -8.26
C ILE A 239 -12.94 -7.84 -7.63
N ASN A 240 -13.36 -7.54 -6.40
CA ASN A 240 -14.42 -8.28 -5.70
C ASN A 240 -15.82 -7.90 -6.20
N GLU A 241 -16.03 -6.64 -6.58
CA GLU A 241 -17.26 -6.22 -7.24
C GLU A 241 -17.47 -7.01 -8.54
N ILE A 242 -16.42 -7.17 -9.37
CA ILE A 242 -16.48 -7.98 -10.59
C ILE A 242 -16.83 -9.44 -10.28
N ASP A 243 -16.17 -10.05 -9.28
CA ASP A 243 -16.45 -11.44 -8.87
C ASP A 243 -17.92 -11.64 -8.50
N LEU A 244 -18.49 -10.72 -7.73
CA LEU A 244 -19.88 -10.79 -7.24
C LEU A 244 -20.90 -10.45 -8.33
N LEU A 245 -20.67 -9.40 -9.11
CA LEU A 245 -21.58 -8.95 -10.18
C LEU A 245 -21.66 -9.96 -11.32
N LEU A 246 -20.57 -10.68 -11.61
CA LEU A 246 -20.57 -11.76 -12.61
C LEU A 246 -20.99 -13.11 -12.04
N GLY A 247 -21.27 -13.20 -10.73
CA GLY A 247 -21.67 -14.44 -10.07
C GLY A 247 -20.58 -15.52 -10.04
N LEU A 248 -19.31 -15.12 -10.21
CA LEU A 248 -18.14 -16.01 -10.16
C LEU A 248 -17.77 -16.36 -8.72
N CYS A 249 -18.12 -15.49 -7.77
CA CYS A 249 -18.08 -15.74 -6.33
C CYS A 249 -19.43 -15.44 -5.69
N ARG A 250 -19.60 -15.86 -4.43
CA ARG A 250 -20.85 -15.68 -3.69
C ARG A 250 -20.55 -15.13 -2.30
N ALA A 251 -21.20 -14.03 -1.94
CA ALA A 251 -21.07 -13.40 -0.62
C ALA A 251 -21.66 -14.24 0.52
N ASN A 252 -22.42 -15.30 0.23
CA ASN A 252 -22.89 -16.24 1.26
C ASN A 252 -21.98 -17.47 1.43
N ASP A 253 -20.87 -17.54 0.70
CA ASP A 253 -19.80 -18.50 0.97
C ASP A 253 -18.96 -17.98 2.15
N PRO A 254 -18.85 -18.72 3.27
CA PRO A 254 -18.04 -18.32 4.42
C PRO A 254 -16.57 -18.04 4.05
N TYR A 255 -16.01 -18.78 3.09
CA TYR A 255 -14.63 -18.59 2.64
C TYR A 255 -14.45 -17.23 1.98
N TYR A 256 -15.33 -16.90 1.02
CA TYR A 256 -15.27 -15.61 0.31
C TYR A 256 -15.57 -14.45 1.26
N SER A 257 -16.54 -14.63 2.16
CA SER A 257 -16.90 -13.62 3.17
C SER A 257 -15.74 -13.29 4.10
N GLN A 258 -15.03 -14.30 4.60
CA GLN A 258 -13.87 -14.10 5.47
C GLN A 258 -12.75 -13.35 4.73
N LEU A 259 -12.51 -13.70 3.46
CA LEU A 259 -11.54 -12.99 2.63
C LEU A 259 -11.88 -11.50 2.52
N LEU A 260 -13.15 -11.15 2.31
CA LEU A 260 -13.59 -9.75 2.27
C LEU A 260 -13.35 -9.04 3.61
N VAL A 261 -13.77 -9.65 4.72
CA VAL A 261 -13.57 -9.12 6.09
C VAL A 261 -12.09 -8.81 6.35
N ASP A 262 -11.19 -9.73 6.00
CA ASP A 262 -9.74 -9.61 6.24
C ASP A 262 -9.06 -8.50 5.42
N LYS A 263 -9.74 -7.97 4.39
CA LYS A 263 -9.23 -6.88 3.56
C LYS A 263 -10.00 -5.57 3.66
N MET A 264 -11.16 -5.52 4.33
CA MET A 264 -11.99 -4.31 4.41
C MET A 264 -11.18 -3.08 4.82
N LEU A 265 -10.46 -3.17 5.94
CA LEU A 265 -9.67 -2.05 6.47
C LEU A 265 -8.43 -1.70 5.61
N PHE A 266 -8.05 -2.55 4.66
CA PHE A 266 -6.94 -2.27 3.74
C PHE A 266 -7.38 -1.45 2.52
N MET A 267 -8.67 -1.20 2.34
CA MET A 267 -9.22 -0.42 1.22
C MET A 267 -9.66 0.97 1.69
N MET A 268 -9.84 1.89 0.74
CA MET A 268 -10.42 3.20 1.00
C MET A 268 -11.86 3.05 1.54
N PRO A 269 -12.35 3.93 2.42
CA PRO A 269 -13.73 3.84 2.92
C PRO A 269 -14.80 3.83 1.82
N ALA A 270 -14.56 4.53 0.70
CA ALA A 270 -15.45 4.48 -0.45
C ALA A 270 -15.51 3.10 -1.12
N ASP A 271 -14.36 2.41 -1.21
CA ASP A 271 -14.27 1.03 -1.72
C ASP A 271 -14.86 0.03 -0.70
N GLN A 272 -14.80 0.32 0.62
CA GLN A 272 -15.48 -0.49 1.64
C GLN A 272 -17.00 -0.39 1.51
N ALA A 273 -17.52 0.80 1.21
CA ALA A 273 -18.95 1.05 1.09
C ALA A 273 -19.57 0.49 -0.20
N SER A 274 -18.76 0.16 -1.22
CA SER A 274 -19.24 -0.41 -2.48
C SER A 274 -19.40 -1.94 -2.46
N LEU A 275 -18.92 -2.62 -1.40
CA LEU A 275 -18.98 -4.08 -1.23
C LEU A 275 -20.13 -4.55 -0.32
#